data_AF-A0AAX0XQW8-F1
#
_entry.id   AF-A0AAX0XQW8-F1
#
_cell.length_a   1.000
_cell.length_b   1.000
_cell.length_c   1.000
_cell.angle_alpha   90.00
_cell.angle_beta   90.00
_cell.angle_gamma   90.00
#
_symmetry.space_group_name_H-M   'P 1'
#
loop_
_entity.id
_entity.type
_entity.pdbx_description
1 polymer ?
#
loop_
_entity_poly.entity_id
_entity_poly.type
_entity_poly.pdbx_seq_one_letter_code
_entity_poly.pdbx_strand_id
1 'polypeptide(L)'
;MGGKMKERSGNTDEATIAQAELAIKDSEQRTALLNEMWDSLGISPQITHLLFAEGSAAQKSQAEQELLGELHRRRQHSPQEKNSGARPRRPAMMRGLVI
;
A
#
# COMPACT_ATOMS: atom_id res chain seq x y z
N MET A 1 -23.91 -45.64 33.05
CA MET A 1 -22.66 -44.90 33.37
C MET A 1 -21.86 -44.86 32.08
N GLY A 2 -21.81 -43.75 31.35
CA GLY A 2 -21.04 -42.54 31.66
C GLY A 2 -19.62 -42.74 31.12
N GLY A 3 -19.00 -41.89 30.31
CA GLY A 3 -19.37 -40.71 29.54
C GLY A 3 -18.23 -40.51 28.56
N LYS A 4 -18.49 -40.04 27.33
CA LYS A 4 -17.43 -39.61 26.38
C LYS A 4 -17.97 -38.53 25.46
N MET A 5 -18.00 -37.29 25.94
CA MET A 5 -18.26 -36.12 25.10
C MET A 5 -17.57 -34.88 25.68
N LYS A 6 -16.23 -34.78 25.60
CA LYS A 6 -15.54 -33.49 25.80
C LYS A 6 -14.05 -33.46 25.41
N GLU A 7 -13.70 -33.84 24.18
CA GLU A 7 -12.29 -33.65 23.71
C GLU A 7 -12.15 -32.96 22.35
N ARG A 8 -13.25 -32.58 21.68
CA ARG A 8 -13.15 -31.92 20.36
C ARG A 8 -13.05 -30.38 20.38
N SER A 9 -13.26 -29.73 21.53
CA SER A 9 -13.36 -28.26 21.58
C SER A 9 -12.00 -27.55 21.75
N GLY A 10 -11.02 -28.18 22.41
CA GLY A 10 -9.74 -27.51 22.71
C GLY A 10 -8.89 -27.20 21.48
N ASN A 11 -8.91 -28.08 20.47
CA ASN A 11 -8.11 -27.92 19.25
C ASN A 11 -8.73 -26.93 18.24
N THR A 12 -10.06 -26.74 18.29
CA THR A 12 -10.76 -25.77 17.43
C THR A 12 -10.58 -24.35 17.92
N ASP A 13 -10.52 -24.15 19.24
CA ASP A 13 -10.39 -22.82 19.84
C ASP A 13 -8.97 -22.28 19.61
N GLU A 14 -7.95 -23.12 19.78
CA GLU A 14 -6.55 -22.75 19.51
C GLU A 14 -6.30 -22.42 18.02
N ALA A 15 -6.86 -23.22 17.11
CA ALA A 15 -6.79 -22.94 15.67
C ALA A 15 -7.52 -21.63 15.29
N THR A 16 -8.67 -21.36 15.92
CA THR A 16 -9.43 -20.11 15.70
C THR A 16 -8.66 -18.90 16.21
N ILE A 17 -8.01 -19.00 17.37
CA ILE A 17 -7.17 -17.94 17.93
C ILE A 17 -5.98 -17.67 16.99
N ALA A 18 -5.26 -18.70 16.56
CA ALA A 18 -4.14 -18.55 15.63
C ALA A 18 -4.57 -17.88 14.30
N GLN A 19 -5.74 -18.24 13.77
CA GLN A 19 -6.30 -17.60 12.59
C GLN A 19 -6.68 -16.13 12.84
N ALA A 20 -7.23 -15.82 14.01
CA ALA A 20 -7.57 -14.46 14.40
C ALA A 20 -6.30 -13.58 14.55
N GLU A 21 -5.25 -14.10 15.18
CA GLU A 21 -3.96 -13.42 15.32
C GLU A 21 -3.34 -13.10 13.96
N LEU A 22 -3.38 -14.05 13.02
CA LEU A 22 -2.90 -13.83 11.66
C LEU A 22 -3.72 -12.76 10.94
N ALA A 23 -5.04 -12.79 11.06
CA ALA A 23 -5.93 -11.80 10.44
C ALA A 23 -5.74 -10.38 11.02
N ILE A 24 -5.51 -10.27 12.33
CA ILE A 24 -5.21 -8.99 12.99
C ILE A 24 -3.89 -8.43 12.45
N LYS A 25 -2.84 -9.25 12.42
CA LYS A 25 -1.53 -8.84 11.92
C LYS A 25 -1.58 -8.40 10.46
N ASP A 26 -2.28 -9.15 9.61
CA ASP A 26 -2.49 -8.78 8.20
C ASP A 26 -3.22 -7.43 8.08
N SER A 27 -4.27 -7.23 8.89
CA SER A 27 -5.02 -5.97 8.95
C SER A 27 -4.15 -4.78 9.38
N GLU A 28 -3.27 -4.95 10.37
CA GLU A 28 -2.31 -3.92 10.81
C GLU A 28 -1.31 -3.58 9.70
N GLN A 29 -0.72 -4.60 9.06
CA GLN A 29 0.22 -4.42 7.95
C GLN A 29 -0.42 -3.70 6.78
N ARG A 30 -1.64 -4.10 6.41
CA ARG A 30 -2.45 -3.44 5.38
C ARG A 30 -2.73 -1.98 5.73
N THR A 31 -3.08 -1.70 6.98
CA THR A 31 -3.31 -0.32 7.46
C THR A 31 -2.05 0.54 7.36
N ALA A 32 -0.89 0.01 7.74
CA ALA A 32 0.38 0.71 7.62
C ALA A 32 0.71 1.07 6.16
N LEU A 33 0.59 0.09 5.24
CA LEU A 33 0.81 0.32 3.80
C LEU A 33 -0.14 1.36 3.23
N LEU A 34 -1.41 1.34 3.64
CA LEU A 34 -2.38 2.34 3.22
C LEU A 34 -1.95 3.75 3.64
N ASN A 35 -1.52 3.91 4.90
CA ASN A 35 -1.04 5.20 5.39
C ASN A 35 0.18 5.70 4.60
N GLU A 36 1.15 4.84 4.29
CA GLU A 36 2.30 5.18 3.46
C GLU A 36 1.88 5.61 2.03
N MET A 37 0.92 4.91 1.44
CA MET A 37 0.39 5.24 0.12
C MET A 37 -0.29 6.61 0.12
N TRP A 38 -1.12 6.91 1.12
CA TRP A 38 -1.76 8.22 1.25
C TRP A 38 -0.75 9.34 1.49
N ASP A 39 0.25 9.10 2.35
CA ASP A 39 1.32 10.06 2.61
C ASP A 39 2.12 10.38 1.33
N SER A 40 2.40 9.37 0.51
CA SER A 40 3.06 9.57 -0.79
C SER A 40 2.25 10.41 -1.79
N LEU A 41 0.93 10.51 -1.58
CA LEU A 41 0.04 11.40 -2.33
C LEU A 41 -0.10 12.80 -1.70
N GLY A 42 0.50 13.03 -0.52
CA GLY A 42 0.34 14.24 0.28
C GLY A 42 -0.97 14.29 1.06
N ILE A 43 -1.62 13.14 1.29
CA ILE A 43 -2.91 13.03 1.96
C ILE A 43 -2.69 12.57 3.40
N SER A 44 -3.14 13.37 4.37
CA SER A 44 -3.05 13.01 5.78
C SER A 44 -3.90 11.77 6.11
N PRO A 45 -3.39 10.82 6.93
CA PRO A 45 -4.16 9.68 7.43
C PRO A 45 -5.46 10.06 8.18
N GLN A 46 -5.53 11.27 8.74
CA GLN A 46 -6.75 11.74 9.41
C GLN A 46 -7.88 11.98 8.42
N ILE A 47 -7.55 12.47 7.22
CA ILE A 47 -8.53 12.73 6.14
C ILE A 47 -9.05 11.40 5.59
N THR A 48 -8.19 10.39 5.48
CA THR A 48 -8.58 9.08 4.94
C THR A 48 -9.50 8.34 5.90
N HIS A 49 -9.22 8.41 7.20
CA HIS A 49 -10.15 7.91 8.23
C HIS A 49 -11.51 8.57 8.14
N LEU A 50 -11.59 9.88 7.86
CA LEU A 50 -12.86 10.58 7.71
C LEU A 50 -13.60 10.16 6.42
N LEU A 51 -12.89 10.07 5.30
CA LEU A 51 -13.48 9.75 3.99
C LEU A 51 -13.96 8.30 3.87
N PHE A 52 -13.31 7.37 4.59
CA PHE A 52 -13.60 5.94 4.53
C PHE A 52 -14.09 5.36 5.88
N ALA A 53 -14.48 6.22 6.83
CA ALA A 53 -15.14 5.79 8.06
C ALA A 53 -16.40 4.99 7.73
N GLU A 54 -17.21 5.54 6.83
CA GLU A 54 -18.46 4.96 6.36
C GLU A 54 -18.29 4.33 4.98
N GLY A 55 -18.77 3.10 4.83
CA GLY A 55 -18.65 2.35 3.59
C GLY A 55 -18.66 0.85 3.84
N SER A 56 -19.29 0.10 2.95
CA SER A 56 -19.23 -1.36 2.95
C SER A 56 -17.80 -1.85 2.73
N ALA A 57 -17.51 -3.09 3.14
CA ALA A 57 -16.21 -3.72 2.90
C ALA A 57 -15.82 -3.71 1.41
N ALA A 58 -16.80 -3.88 0.51
CA ALA A 58 -16.59 -3.83 -0.93
C ALA A 58 -16.15 -2.43 -1.39
N GLN A 59 -16.79 -1.36 -0.88
CA GLN A 59 -16.41 0.01 -1.22
C GLN A 59 -15.01 0.36 -0.71
N LYS A 60 -14.66 -0.08 0.51
CA LYS A 60 -13.31 0.13 1.06
C LYS A 60 -12.27 -0.59 0.21
N SER A 61 -12.52 -1.85 -0.16
CA SER A 61 -11.62 -2.61 -1.04
C SER A 61 -11.47 -1.95 -2.43
N GLN A 62 -12.55 -1.43 -3.01
CA GLN A 62 -12.50 -0.72 -4.29
C GLN A 62 -11.65 0.55 -4.20
N ALA A 63 -11.82 1.36 -3.15
CA ALA A 63 -11.04 2.58 -2.94
C ALA A 63 -9.53 2.30 -2.83
N GLU A 64 -9.14 1.20 -2.21
CA GLU A 64 -7.74 0.77 -2.10
C GLU A 64 -7.15 0.39 -3.45
N GLN A 65 -7.93 -0.27 -4.32
CA GLN A 65 -7.49 -0.55 -5.68
C GLN A 65 -7.33 0.72 -6.51
N GLU A 66 -8.22 1.69 -6.34
CA GLU A 66 -8.12 2.99 -7.02
C GLU A 66 -6.89 3.79 -6.57
N LEU A 67 -6.58 3.76 -5.28
CA LEU A 67 -5.35 4.32 -4.71
C LEU A 67 -4.10 3.71 -5.35
N LEU A 68 -4.02 2.38 -5.41
CA LEU A 68 -2.93 1.67 -6.08
C LEU A 68 -2.82 2.08 -7.55
N GLY A 69 -3.96 2.15 -8.25
CA GLY A 69 -4.03 2.59 -9.64
C GLY A 69 -3.48 4.01 -9.84
N GLU A 70 -3.80 4.94 -8.95
CA GLU A 70 -3.27 6.31 -8.98
C GLU A 70 -1.77 6.36 -8.76
N LEU A 71 -1.23 5.59 -7.81
CA LEU A 71 0.21 5.51 -7.58
C LEU A 71 0.96 4.94 -8.78
N HIS A 72 0.37 3.96 -9.47
CA HIS A 72 0.91 3.44 -10.72
C HIS A 72 0.92 4.50 -11.82
N ARG A 73 -0.19 5.23 -11.99
CA ARG A 73 -0.26 6.35 -12.97
C ARG A 73 0.79 7.41 -12.68
N ARG A 74 0.93 7.87 -11.44
CA ARG A 74 1.94 8.87 -11.05
C ARG A 74 3.36 8.42 -11.35
N ARG A 75 3.68 7.13 -11.10
CA ARG A 75 4.99 6.55 -11.47
C ARG A 75 5.24 6.51 -12.97
N GLN A 76 4.19 6.33 -13.78
CA GLN A 76 4.31 6.35 -15.23
C GLN A 76 4.43 7.77 -15.80
N HIS A 77 3.78 8.74 -15.17
CA HIS A 77 3.74 10.14 -15.62
C HIS A 77 4.88 11.00 -15.07
N SER A 78 5.46 10.65 -13.92
CA SER A 78 6.72 11.25 -13.48
C SER A 78 7.84 10.55 -14.24
N PRO A 79 8.62 11.24 -15.10
CA PRO A 79 9.92 10.71 -15.47
C PRO A 79 10.62 10.43 -14.14
N GLN A 80 11.04 9.19 -13.89
CA GLN A 80 12.01 8.97 -12.83
C GLN A 80 13.14 9.95 -13.12
N GLU A 81 13.32 10.96 -12.26
CA GLU A 81 14.58 11.66 -12.23
C GLU A 81 15.62 10.59 -11.92
N LYS A 82 16.24 10.07 -12.98
CA LYS A 82 17.44 9.24 -12.93
C LYS A 82 18.55 10.13 -12.39
N ASN A 83 18.51 10.43 -11.10
CA ASN A 83 19.61 11.08 -10.42
C ASN A 83 20.59 9.99 -10.00
N SER A 84 21.30 9.43 -10.98
CA SER A 84 22.51 8.64 -10.79
C SER A 84 23.30 8.62 -12.10
N GLY A 85 24.09 9.68 -12.33
CA GLY A 85 25.06 9.75 -13.41
C GLY A 85 24.97 11.05 -14.19
N ALA A 86 25.65 12.08 -13.68
CA ALA A 86 25.93 13.30 -14.41
C ALA A 86 26.52 12.97 -15.80
N ARG A 87 25.70 13.05 -16.85
CA ARG A 87 26.20 13.06 -18.22
C ARG A 87 26.61 14.51 -18.51
N PRO A 88 27.89 14.81 -18.76
CA PRO A 88 28.30 16.17 -19.07
C PRO A 88 27.53 16.63 -20.30
N ARG A 89 26.84 17.77 -20.21
CA ARG A 89 26.24 18.42 -21.37
C ARG A 89 27.38 18.71 -22.35
N ARG A 90 27.33 18.07 -23.53
CA ARG A 90 28.26 18.40 -24.62
C ARG A 90 28.14 19.91 -24.88
N PRO A 91 29.25 20.66 -24.93
CA PRO A 91 29.17 22.08 -25.25
C PRO A 91 28.55 22.25 -26.65
N ALA A 92 27.71 23.27 -26.79
CA ALA A 92 27.14 23.64 -28.08
C ALA A 92 28.29 23.92 -29.05
N MET A 93 28.33 23.23 -30.19
CA MET A 93 29.30 23.54 -31.23
C MET A 93 29.04 24.97 -31.71
N MET A 94 29.97 25.88 -31.43
CA MET A 94 29.94 27.22 -32.02
C MET A 94 30.09 27.08 -33.53
N ARG A 95 28.99 27.26 -34.25
CA ARG A 95 29.00 27.49 -35.70
C ARG A 95 29.60 28.88 -35.92
N GLY A 96 30.83 28.94 -36.45
CA GLY A 96 31.42 30.19 -36.90
C GLY A 96 32.93 30.26 -36.70
N LEU A 97 33.69 29.50 -37.48
CA LEU A 97 35.03 29.92 -37.86
C LEU A 97 34.97 30.23 -39.35
N VAL A 98 34.90 31.52 -39.67
CA VAL A 98 35.24 32.05 -40.99
C VAL A 98 36.76 32.10 -41.02
N ILE A 99 37.38 31.41 -41.97
CA ILE A 99 38.77 31.66 -42.38
C ILE A 99 38.68 32.43 -43.68
#